data_AF-A0A0R0LT45-F1
#
_entry.id   AF-A0A0R0LT45-F1
#
_cell.length_a   1.000
_cell.length_b   1.000
_cell.length_c   1.000
_cell.angle_alpha   90.00
_cell.angle_beta   90.00
_cell.angle_gamma   90.00
#
_symmetry.space_group_name_H-M   'P 1'
#
loop_
_entity.id
_entity.type
_entity.pdbx_description
1 polymer ?
#
loop_
_entity_poly.entity_id
_entity_poly.type
_entity_poly.pdbx_seq_one_letter_code
_entity_poly.pdbx_strand_id
1 'polypeptide(L)'
;SYVKFHEYAVELDNNLMDLREFREELESDPRYLAQRDMLSSKLQAVTFHVSAKIFKEHEEPFVDFMINLALEKGVKNFPSLYFDIVLKLKTEYQRYYDDEISPSLMDFIENLFDLSNRNVNFQSDIISVLRIDNIWLTLKLFNQLIIFYSDLNQFPEFINEKYSLRYKIHEIFLTDTSSQFQNMEPTKENLRFVSFMLDDFQERLNAGLSAIADIKRLSEELDNCKNFKRKKEIHKLLKRAKRQARPSFEFVMSSYRILFTLADETNLLLRSEILKKFISILNCNLKTIVGPKCSNLAIKSPEKYGFFPKEFLAKILRIYLTMDNEKYLQTIVSDLSYFNIQLFKKCLYLIDSKGIFNKNEESEDFKLFVNKLEKIQKDTIEDDDIVPDEFIDPITCDVMEDPVLLKTSKVIIDRTTFDSLMLSDRIDPFNREILDDSKIEAVTELKQKIEKYWADKKMKRAIE
;
A
#
# COMPACT_ATOMS: atom_id res chain seq x y z
N SER A 1 12.76 -34.75 1.67
CA SER A 1 12.11 -34.94 0.35
C SER A 1 10.92 -34.00 0.15
N TYR A 2 10.03 -33.84 1.14
CA TYR A 2 8.87 -32.93 1.07
C TYR A 2 9.22 -31.48 0.72
N VAL A 3 10.25 -30.91 1.37
CA VAL A 3 10.73 -29.55 1.07
C VAL A 3 11.10 -29.38 -0.41
N LYS A 4 11.86 -30.33 -0.97
CA LYS A 4 12.24 -30.33 -2.40
C LYS A 4 11.03 -30.50 -3.33
N PHE A 5 10.00 -31.21 -2.88
CA PHE A 5 8.78 -31.42 -3.64
C PHE A 5 7.92 -30.15 -3.70
N HIS A 6 7.79 -29.44 -2.58
CA HIS A 6 7.16 -28.14 -2.51
C HIS A 6 7.91 -27.09 -3.35
N GLU A 7 9.24 -27.01 -3.20
CA GLU A 7 10.08 -26.12 -4.00
C GLU A 7 9.90 -26.36 -5.51
N TYR A 8 9.79 -27.63 -5.92
CA TYR A 8 9.51 -27.99 -7.30
C TYR A 8 8.10 -27.57 -7.75
N ALA A 9 7.08 -27.70 -6.90
CA ALA A 9 5.73 -27.24 -7.20
C ALA A 9 5.68 -25.72 -7.41
N VAL A 10 6.34 -24.96 -6.54
CA VAL A 10 6.46 -23.50 -6.64
C VAL A 10 7.22 -23.10 -7.92
N GLU A 11 8.29 -23.82 -8.24
CA GLU A 11 9.05 -23.59 -9.49
C GLU A 11 8.18 -23.83 -10.73
N LEU A 12 7.37 -24.90 -10.75
CA LEU A 12 6.43 -25.18 -11.84
C LEU A 12 5.37 -24.08 -11.99
N ASP A 13 4.82 -23.59 -10.88
CA ASP A 13 3.80 -22.53 -10.87
C ASP A 13 4.38 -21.20 -11.38
N ASN A 14 5.59 -20.84 -10.94
CA ASN A 14 6.31 -19.67 -11.45
C ASN A 14 6.58 -19.77 -12.96
N ASN A 15 7.04 -20.93 -13.43
CA ASN A 15 7.26 -21.18 -14.86
C ASN A 15 5.98 -21.08 -15.67
N LEU A 16 4.85 -21.56 -15.14
CA LEU A 16 3.53 -21.41 -15.77
C LEU A 16 3.06 -19.96 -15.78
N MET A 17 3.28 -19.21 -14.71
CA MET A 17 2.94 -17.79 -14.62
C MET A 17 3.73 -16.99 -15.66
N ASP A 18 5.04 -17.26 -15.79
CA ASP A 18 5.88 -16.65 -16.82
C ASP A 18 5.38 -16.97 -18.24
N LEU A 19 4.92 -18.20 -18.50
CA LEU A 19 4.32 -18.55 -19.79
C LEU A 19 2.99 -17.83 -20.03
N ARG A 20 2.12 -17.70 -19.02
CA ARG A 20 0.82 -17.01 -19.16
C ARG A 20 0.97 -15.52 -19.52
N GLU A 21 2.09 -14.89 -19.21
CA GLU A 21 2.36 -13.50 -19.58
C GLU A 21 2.66 -13.32 -21.08
N PHE A 22 3.17 -14.34 -21.78
CA PHE A 22 3.40 -14.32 -23.25
C PHE A 22 2.21 -14.84 -24.06
N ARG A 23 1.07 -15.05 -23.39
CA ARG A 23 -0.14 -15.62 -23.99
C ARG A 23 -0.59 -14.85 -25.23
N GLU A 24 -0.50 -13.52 -25.21
CA GLU A 24 -0.92 -12.67 -26.35
C GLU A 24 0.02 -12.78 -27.58
N GLU A 25 1.28 -13.22 -27.41
CA GLU A 25 2.26 -13.32 -28.51
C GLU A 25 2.44 -14.76 -29.05
N LEU A 26 2.21 -15.77 -28.23
CA LEU A 26 2.58 -17.17 -28.51
C LEU A 26 1.41 -18.15 -28.49
N GLU A 27 0.16 -17.69 -28.38
CA GLU A 27 -1.03 -18.55 -28.33
C GLU A 27 -1.19 -19.47 -29.56
N SER A 28 -0.60 -19.09 -30.70
CA SER A 28 -0.58 -19.90 -31.93
C SER A 28 0.67 -20.77 -32.09
N ASP A 29 1.67 -20.67 -31.22
CA ASP A 29 2.89 -21.47 -31.30
C ASP A 29 2.66 -22.87 -30.68
N PRO A 30 2.75 -23.96 -31.48
CA PRO A 30 2.57 -25.32 -30.97
C PRO A 30 3.54 -25.71 -29.85
N ARG A 31 4.76 -25.13 -29.84
CA ARG A 31 5.78 -25.40 -28.81
C ARG A 31 5.40 -24.76 -27.48
N TYR A 32 4.86 -23.54 -27.53
CA TYR A 32 4.35 -22.85 -26.35
C TYR A 32 3.20 -23.64 -25.70
N LEU A 33 2.23 -24.06 -26.52
CA LEU A 33 1.09 -24.86 -26.05
C LEU A 33 1.55 -26.18 -25.43
N ALA A 34 2.45 -26.92 -26.10
CA ALA A 34 2.99 -28.17 -25.58
C ALA A 34 3.75 -28.00 -24.26
N GLN A 35 4.57 -26.95 -24.14
CA GLN A 35 5.32 -26.66 -22.90
C GLN A 35 4.39 -26.26 -21.75
N ARG A 36 3.39 -25.42 -22.03
CA ARG A 36 2.35 -25.03 -21.06
C ARG A 36 1.58 -26.26 -20.58
N ASP A 37 1.13 -27.10 -21.49
CA ASP A 37 0.32 -28.29 -21.17
C ASP A 37 1.14 -29.31 -20.38
N MET A 38 2.43 -29.48 -20.72
CA MET A 38 3.35 -30.31 -19.94
C MET A 38 3.53 -29.79 -18.50
N LEU A 39 3.81 -28.50 -18.34
CA LEU A 39 4.00 -27.91 -17.01
C LEU A 39 2.70 -27.96 -16.19
N SER A 40 1.56 -27.68 -16.83
CA SER A 40 0.24 -27.78 -16.21
C SER A 40 -0.05 -29.20 -15.74
N SER A 41 0.27 -30.21 -16.57
CA SER A 41 0.08 -31.62 -16.22
C SER A 41 0.97 -32.04 -15.04
N LYS A 42 2.23 -31.58 -15.01
CA LYS A 42 3.14 -31.84 -13.89
C LYS A 42 2.66 -31.19 -12.60
N LEU A 43 2.24 -29.92 -12.66
CA LEU A 43 1.71 -29.21 -11.50
C LEU A 43 0.45 -29.90 -10.98
N GLN A 44 -0.49 -30.27 -11.86
CA GLN A 44 -1.69 -31.02 -11.47
C GLN A 44 -1.38 -32.35 -10.80
N ALA A 45 -0.43 -33.12 -11.33
CA ALA A 45 -0.03 -34.40 -10.72
C ALA A 45 0.54 -34.20 -9.32
N VAL A 46 1.38 -33.19 -9.13
CA VAL A 46 1.97 -32.82 -7.84
C VAL A 46 0.89 -32.35 -6.86
N THR A 47 0.04 -31.42 -7.28
CA THR A 47 -1.09 -30.90 -6.49
C THR A 47 -2.05 -32.01 -6.08
N PHE A 48 -2.36 -32.95 -6.97
CA PHE A 48 -3.23 -34.09 -6.65
C PHE A 48 -2.66 -34.96 -5.52
N HIS A 49 -1.34 -35.19 -5.51
CA HIS A 49 -0.71 -35.96 -4.45
C HIS A 49 -0.76 -35.25 -3.09
N VAL A 50 -0.49 -33.94 -3.03
CA VAL A 50 -0.46 -33.19 -1.75
C VAL A 50 -1.86 -32.93 -1.22
N SER A 51 -2.82 -32.64 -2.09
CA SER A 51 -4.23 -32.43 -1.73
C SER A 51 -4.99 -33.73 -1.45
N ALA A 52 -4.37 -34.89 -1.63
CA ALA A 52 -5.02 -36.17 -1.33
C ALA A 52 -5.22 -36.32 0.17
N LYS A 53 -6.43 -36.66 0.60
CA LYS A 53 -6.78 -36.87 2.01
C LYS A 53 -5.84 -37.86 2.71
N ILE A 54 -5.47 -38.92 1.99
CA ILE A 54 -4.56 -39.96 2.50
C ILE A 54 -3.18 -39.40 2.86
N PHE A 55 -2.70 -38.38 2.14
CA PHE A 55 -1.43 -37.74 2.42
C PHE A 55 -1.48 -37.04 3.78
N LYS A 56 -2.54 -36.25 4.01
CA LYS A 56 -2.77 -35.60 5.31
C LYS A 56 -2.91 -36.62 6.43
N GLU A 57 -3.74 -37.66 6.26
CA GLU A 57 -3.97 -38.69 7.28
C GLU A 57 -2.68 -39.40 7.74
N HIS A 58 -1.70 -39.56 6.85
CA HIS A 58 -0.41 -40.16 7.20
C HIS A 58 0.60 -39.18 7.81
N GLU A 59 0.63 -37.96 7.33
CA GLU A 59 1.71 -37.02 7.65
C GLU A 59 1.36 -36.07 8.81
N GLU A 60 0.08 -35.77 9.03
CA GLU A 60 -0.37 -34.93 10.15
C GLU A 60 0.05 -35.47 11.52
N PRO A 61 -0.10 -36.79 11.83
CA PRO A 61 0.39 -37.34 13.09
C PRO A 61 1.91 -37.19 13.28
N PHE A 62 2.68 -37.26 12.18
CA PHE A 62 4.12 -37.04 12.22
C PHE A 62 4.45 -35.58 12.54
N VAL A 63 3.77 -34.63 11.89
CA VAL A 63 3.97 -33.20 12.16
C VAL A 63 3.58 -32.85 13.61
N ASP A 64 2.46 -33.38 14.10
CA ASP A 64 2.01 -33.15 15.47
C ASP A 64 2.97 -33.78 16.49
N PHE A 65 3.53 -34.97 16.21
CA PHE A 65 4.60 -35.56 17.01
C PHE A 65 5.83 -34.65 17.06
N MET A 66 6.25 -34.10 15.91
CA MET A 66 7.41 -33.21 15.83
C MET A 66 7.18 -31.90 16.61
N ILE A 67 5.97 -31.33 16.55
CA ILE A 67 5.61 -30.14 17.34
C ILE A 67 5.72 -30.45 18.84
N ASN A 68 5.08 -31.52 19.30
CA ASN A 68 5.07 -31.88 20.72
C ASN A 68 6.47 -32.25 21.24
N LEU A 69 7.28 -32.96 20.44
CA LEU A 69 8.66 -33.28 20.80
C LEU A 69 9.52 -32.02 20.95
N ALA A 70 9.34 -31.04 20.06
CA ALA A 70 10.06 -29.77 20.13
C ALA A 70 9.67 -28.94 21.36
N LEU A 71 8.38 -28.95 21.72
CA LEU A 71 7.90 -28.31 22.94
C LEU A 71 8.45 -28.99 24.20
N GLU A 72 8.45 -30.32 24.27
CA GLU A 72 8.93 -31.08 25.44
C GLU A 72 10.45 -30.93 25.64
N LYS A 73 11.24 -31.05 24.57
CA LYS A 73 12.70 -30.98 24.65
C LYS A 73 13.23 -29.55 24.56
N GLY A 74 12.38 -28.57 24.30
CA GLY A 74 12.74 -27.17 24.08
C GLY A 74 13.15 -26.90 22.63
N VAL A 75 12.48 -25.93 22.01
CA VAL A 75 12.65 -25.55 20.60
C VAL A 75 14.13 -25.25 20.25
N LYS A 76 14.88 -24.62 21.16
CA LYS A 76 16.29 -24.25 20.92
C LYS A 76 17.24 -25.44 20.69
N ASN A 77 16.83 -26.66 21.00
CA ASN A 77 17.66 -27.86 20.90
C ASN A 77 17.59 -28.57 19.53
N PHE A 78 16.80 -28.06 18.58
CA PHE A 78 16.61 -28.67 17.27
C PHE A 78 17.28 -27.87 16.14
N PRO A 79 17.76 -28.53 15.06
CA PRO A 79 18.35 -27.86 13.92
C PRO A 79 17.30 -27.11 13.08
N SER A 80 17.72 -26.11 12.30
CA SER A 80 16.82 -25.29 11.47
C SER A 80 15.92 -26.11 10.54
N LEU A 81 16.49 -27.14 9.92
CA LEU A 81 15.78 -28.04 9.01
C LEU A 81 14.54 -28.70 9.67
N TYR A 82 14.56 -28.88 10.99
CA TYR A 82 13.42 -29.40 11.74
C TYR A 82 12.19 -28.49 11.59
N PHE A 83 12.39 -27.18 11.76
CA PHE A 83 11.33 -26.18 11.69
C PHE A 83 10.88 -25.96 10.25
N ASP A 84 11.80 -25.92 9.30
CA ASP A 84 11.49 -25.79 7.87
C ASP A 84 10.52 -26.88 7.41
N ILE A 85 10.73 -28.12 7.85
CA ILE A 85 9.86 -29.25 7.49
C ILE A 85 8.46 -29.07 8.10
N VAL A 86 8.38 -28.75 9.40
CA VAL A 86 7.10 -28.59 10.12
C VAL A 86 6.28 -27.45 9.51
N LEU A 87 6.90 -26.28 9.32
CA LEU A 87 6.20 -25.09 8.81
C LEU A 87 5.77 -25.28 7.36
N LYS A 88 6.65 -25.76 6.47
CA LYS A 88 6.29 -26.00 5.06
C LYS A 88 5.16 -27.02 4.90
N LEU A 89 5.15 -28.09 5.70
CA LEU A 89 4.06 -29.07 5.68
C LEU A 89 2.74 -28.47 6.17
N LYS A 90 2.74 -27.71 7.28
CA LYS A 90 1.51 -27.05 7.76
C LYS A 90 0.99 -26.01 6.78
N THR A 91 1.86 -25.19 6.17
CA THR A 91 1.45 -24.26 5.11
C THR A 91 0.81 -24.98 3.92
N GLU A 92 1.35 -26.13 3.51
CA GLU A 92 0.76 -26.93 2.43
C GLU A 92 -0.58 -27.56 2.82
N TYR A 93 -0.76 -28.04 4.06
CA TYR A 93 -2.08 -28.52 4.50
C TYR A 93 -3.11 -27.40 4.49
N GLN A 94 -2.78 -26.24 5.03
CA GLN A 94 -3.68 -25.09 5.06
C GLN A 94 -4.09 -24.60 3.66
N ARG A 95 -3.28 -24.87 2.63
CA ARG A 95 -3.62 -24.52 1.25
C ARG A 95 -4.79 -25.34 0.69
N TYR A 96 -4.99 -26.56 1.18
CA TYR A 96 -6.00 -27.50 0.66
C TYR A 96 -7.08 -27.86 1.69
N TYR A 97 -6.84 -27.60 2.97
CA TYR A 97 -7.72 -27.92 4.08
C TYR A 97 -7.88 -26.67 4.95
N ASP A 98 -9.13 -26.30 5.24
CA ASP A 98 -9.47 -25.21 6.17
C ASP A 98 -9.33 -25.71 7.62
N ASP A 99 -8.10 -26.02 8.03
CA ASP A 99 -7.81 -26.52 9.38
C ASP A 99 -7.58 -25.38 10.36
N GLU A 100 -8.19 -25.50 11.54
CA GLU A 100 -7.89 -24.63 12.68
C GLU A 100 -6.46 -24.88 13.21
N ILE A 101 -5.82 -23.83 13.72
CA ILE A 101 -4.52 -23.96 14.39
C ILE A 101 -4.73 -24.64 15.75
N SER A 102 -4.09 -25.79 15.93
CA SER A 102 -4.12 -26.50 17.22
C SER A 102 -3.38 -25.71 18.31
N PRO A 103 -3.77 -25.83 19.60
CA PRO A 103 -3.08 -25.15 20.70
C PRO A 103 -1.57 -25.47 20.75
N SER A 104 -1.18 -26.72 20.51
CA SER A 104 0.24 -27.12 20.45
C SER A 104 1.00 -26.42 19.32
N LEU A 105 0.37 -26.23 18.15
CA LEU A 105 0.99 -25.51 17.04
C LEU A 105 1.14 -24.02 17.40
N MET A 106 0.15 -23.43 18.08
CA MET A 106 0.22 -22.04 18.54
C MET A 106 1.36 -21.82 19.54
N ASP A 107 1.46 -22.67 20.57
CA ASP A 107 2.56 -22.62 21.55
C ASP A 107 3.93 -22.80 20.89
N PHE A 108 4.01 -23.68 19.89
CA PHE A 108 5.23 -23.89 19.11
C PHE A 108 5.60 -22.66 18.28
N ILE A 109 4.64 -22.05 17.59
CA ILE A 109 4.83 -20.82 16.82
C ILE A 109 5.32 -19.70 17.72
N GLU A 110 4.70 -19.49 18.88
CA GLU A 110 5.13 -18.45 19.82
C GLU A 110 6.56 -18.61 20.33
N ASN A 111 6.98 -19.85 20.58
CA ASN A 111 8.33 -20.13 21.04
C ASN A 111 9.35 -19.97 19.91
N LEU A 112 8.94 -20.19 18.66
CA LEU A 112 9.78 -20.03 17.48
C LEU A 112 9.85 -18.58 17.00
N PHE A 113 8.76 -17.82 17.15
CA PHE A 113 8.64 -16.39 16.80
C PHE A 113 9.25 -15.48 17.89
N ASP A 114 10.33 -15.93 18.53
CA ASP A 114 11.05 -15.17 19.53
C ASP A 114 12.09 -14.25 18.88
N LEU A 115 11.74 -12.95 18.78
CA LEU A 115 12.59 -11.91 18.21
C LEU A 115 13.84 -11.59 19.06
N SER A 116 13.91 -12.05 20.33
CA SER A 116 15.04 -11.74 21.22
C SER A 116 16.39 -12.24 20.70
N ASN A 117 16.38 -13.33 19.92
CA ASN A 117 17.59 -13.93 19.36
C ASN A 117 17.88 -13.50 17.91
N ARG A 118 17.08 -12.58 17.34
CA ARG A 118 17.16 -12.12 15.93
C ARG A 118 17.22 -13.25 14.90
N ASN A 119 16.72 -14.44 15.22
CA ASN A 119 16.69 -15.55 14.26
C ASN A 119 15.57 -15.29 13.26
N VAL A 120 15.92 -14.81 12.06
CA VAL A 120 14.98 -14.40 11.00
C VAL A 120 14.55 -15.53 10.05
N ASN A 121 15.07 -16.74 10.24
CA ASN A 121 14.98 -17.79 9.24
C ASN A 121 13.57 -18.36 9.04
N PHE A 122 12.66 -18.16 9.99
CA PHE A 122 11.35 -18.84 9.99
C PHE A 122 10.16 -17.87 10.00
N GLN A 123 10.37 -16.56 10.14
CA GLN A 123 9.28 -15.59 10.30
C GLN A 123 8.35 -15.56 9.09
N SER A 124 8.90 -15.65 7.87
CA SER A 124 8.10 -15.65 6.64
C SER A 124 7.21 -16.90 6.56
N ASP A 125 7.76 -18.05 6.94
CA ASP A 125 7.03 -19.32 6.96
C ASP A 125 5.97 -19.33 8.07
N ILE A 126 6.31 -18.87 9.27
CA ILE A 126 5.35 -18.71 10.38
C ILE A 126 4.19 -17.80 9.99
N ILE A 127 4.47 -16.62 9.42
CA ILE A 127 3.43 -15.70 8.95
C ILE A 127 2.55 -16.38 7.88
N SER A 128 3.14 -17.24 7.05
CA SER A 128 2.39 -18.00 6.05
C SER A 128 1.50 -19.07 6.70
N VAL A 129 1.94 -19.70 7.81
CA VAL A 129 1.12 -20.63 8.60
C VAL A 129 -0.01 -19.94 9.36
N LEU A 130 0.21 -18.72 9.84
CA LEU A 130 -0.80 -17.95 10.58
C LEU A 130 -1.90 -17.37 9.67
N ARG A 131 -1.73 -17.44 8.35
CA ARG A 131 -2.66 -16.86 7.37
C ARG A 131 -3.83 -17.80 7.09
N ILE A 132 -4.67 -18.00 8.10
CA ILE A 132 -5.93 -18.74 8.01
C ILE A 132 -7.11 -17.82 8.32
N ASP A 133 -8.28 -18.19 7.83
CA ASP A 133 -9.51 -17.52 8.22
C ASP A 133 -9.83 -17.82 9.69
N ASN A 134 -10.34 -16.82 10.42
CA ASN A 134 -10.77 -16.93 11.83
C ASN A 134 -9.68 -17.40 12.81
N ILE A 135 -8.45 -16.90 12.66
CA ILE A 135 -7.36 -17.21 13.60
C ILE A 135 -7.66 -16.69 15.02
N TRP A 136 -7.19 -17.42 16.03
CA TRP A 136 -7.15 -16.96 17.42
C TRP A 136 -5.72 -16.56 17.80
N LEU A 137 -5.46 -15.26 17.97
CA LEU A 137 -4.15 -14.78 18.41
C LEU A 137 -4.08 -14.66 19.93
N THR A 138 -2.98 -15.14 20.51
CA THR A 138 -2.62 -14.77 21.87
C THR A 138 -2.10 -13.34 21.92
N LEU A 139 -2.25 -12.68 23.07
CA LEU A 139 -1.69 -11.35 23.29
C LEU A 139 -0.16 -11.32 23.08
N LYS A 140 0.53 -12.40 23.44
CA LYS A 140 1.99 -12.51 23.27
C LYS A 140 2.38 -12.51 21.79
N LEU A 141 1.78 -13.39 20.98
CA LEU A 141 2.08 -13.45 19.56
C LEU A 141 1.67 -12.16 18.85
N PHE A 142 0.51 -11.61 19.18
CA PHE A 142 0.04 -10.33 18.65
C PHE A 142 1.07 -9.21 18.86
N ASN A 143 1.57 -9.05 20.10
CA ASN A 143 2.60 -8.06 20.41
C ASN A 143 3.91 -8.32 19.65
N GLN A 144 4.32 -9.58 19.49
CA GLN A 144 5.50 -9.91 18.70
C GLN A 144 5.31 -9.57 17.22
N LEU A 145 4.12 -9.78 16.63
CA LEU A 145 3.81 -9.40 15.25
C LEU A 145 3.86 -7.87 15.06
N ILE A 146 3.34 -7.10 16.01
CA ILE A 146 3.42 -5.62 16.02
C ILE A 146 4.87 -5.13 16.04
N ILE A 147 5.70 -5.71 16.90
CA ILE A 147 7.13 -5.38 16.99
C ILE A 147 7.84 -5.78 15.70
N PHE A 148 7.59 -7.01 15.20
CA PHE A 148 8.19 -7.50 13.97
C PHE A 148 7.84 -6.62 12.78
N TYR A 149 6.57 -6.22 12.61
CA TYR A 149 6.13 -5.30 11.56
C TYR A 149 6.98 -4.02 11.53
N SER A 150 7.23 -3.45 12.70
CA SER A 150 7.98 -2.21 12.89
C SER A 150 9.48 -2.39 12.69
N ASP A 151 10.01 -3.56 13.05
CA ASP A 151 11.44 -3.90 12.97
C ASP A 151 11.85 -4.49 11.62
N LEU A 152 10.91 -4.84 10.72
CA LEU A 152 11.19 -5.33 9.36
C LEU A 152 12.20 -4.46 8.59
N ASN A 153 12.20 -3.14 8.81
CA ASN A 153 13.15 -2.23 8.17
C ASN A 153 14.60 -2.38 8.68
N GLN A 154 14.80 -3.03 9.82
CA GLN A 154 16.12 -3.29 10.42
C GLN A 154 16.73 -4.61 9.96
N PHE A 155 15.97 -5.46 9.27
CA PHE A 155 16.40 -6.77 8.79
C PHE A 155 16.71 -6.70 7.28
N PRO A 156 18.00 -6.71 6.88
CA PRO A 156 18.38 -6.68 5.47
C PRO A 156 17.81 -7.82 4.63
N GLU A 157 17.57 -8.97 5.26
CA GLU A 157 17.02 -10.18 4.64
C GLU A 157 15.63 -9.94 4.04
N PHE A 158 14.85 -9.03 4.63
CA PHE A 158 13.47 -8.76 4.22
C PHE A 158 13.30 -7.51 3.36
N ILE A 159 14.36 -6.86 2.88
CA ILE A 159 14.26 -5.60 2.11
C ILE A 159 13.29 -5.74 0.92
N ASN A 160 13.36 -6.85 0.19
CA ASN A 160 12.51 -7.11 -0.98
C ASN A 160 11.12 -7.65 -0.62
N GLU A 161 10.97 -8.26 0.55
CA GLU A 161 9.76 -8.96 0.98
C GLU A 161 8.95 -8.18 2.03
N LYS A 162 9.47 -7.06 2.53
CA LYS A 162 8.89 -6.31 3.66
C LYS A 162 7.40 -6.01 3.47
N TYR A 163 7.00 -5.53 2.30
CA TYR A 163 5.59 -5.21 2.03
C TYR A 163 4.74 -6.47 1.88
N SER A 164 5.30 -7.55 1.37
CA SER A 164 4.58 -8.83 1.30
C SER A 164 4.33 -9.39 2.71
N LEU A 165 5.31 -9.32 3.60
CA LEU A 165 5.16 -9.75 4.99
C LEU A 165 4.18 -8.86 5.74
N ARG A 166 4.29 -7.53 5.60
CA ARG A 166 3.36 -6.57 6.20
C ARG A 166 1.93 -6.75 5.72
N TYR A 167 1.75 -7.03 4.43
CA TYR A 167 0.44 -7.38 3.87
C TYR A 167 -0.14 -8.64 4.52
N LYS A 168 0.65 -9.71 4.64
CA LYS A 168 0.21 -10.94 5.32
C LYS A 168 -0.14 -10.68 6.79
N ILE A 169 0.62 -9.83 7.48
CA ILE A 169 0.31 -9.41 8.87
C ILE A 169 -1.01 -8.64 8.93
N HIS A 170 -1.29 -7.76 7.98
CA HIS A 170 -2.60 -7.09 7.91
C HIS A 170 -3.74 -8.11 7.76
N GLU A 171 -3.59 -9.11 6.88
CA GLU A 171 -4.59 -10.17 6.73
C GLU A 171 -4.82 -10.90 8.06
N ILE A 172 -3.74 -11.32 8.74
CA ILE A 172 -3.79 -11.99 10.05
C ILE A 172 -4.56 -11.15 11.08
N PHE A 173 -4.27 -9.85 11.18
CA PHE A 173 -4.97 -8.96 12.13
C PHE A 173 -6.45 -8.77 11.78
N LEU A 174 -6.80 -8.76 10.49
CA LEU A 174 -8.18 -8.59 10.05
C LEU A 174 -9.02 -9.87 10.18
N THR A 175 -8.39 -11.03 10.32
CA THR A 175 -9.04 -12.33 10.55
C THR A 175 -9.00 -12.78 12.01
N ASP A 176 -8.39 -11.99 12.90
CA ASP A 176 -8.27 -12.31 14.32
C ASP A 176 -9.63 -12.27 15.04
N THR A 177 -9.98 -13.38 15.67
CA THR A 177 -11.22 -13.56 16.42
C THR A 177 -11.09 -13.20 17.90
N SER A 178 -9.86 -13.06 18.43
CA SER A 178 -9.63 -12.73 19.83
C SER A 178 -9.67 -11.23 20.12
N SER A 179 -10.02 -10.42 19.12
CA SER A 179 -10.18 -8.96 19.21
C SER A 179 -8.93 -8.24 19.76
N GLN A 180 -7.72 -8.81 19.61
CA GLN A 180 -6.50 -8.16 20.12
C GLN A 180 -6.25 -6.84 19.40
N PHE A 181 -6.50 -6.82 18.09
CA PHE A 181 -6.34 -5.63 17.27
C PHE A 181 -7.35 -4.53 17.61
N GLN A 182 -8.59 -4.91 17.93
CA GLN A 182 -9.66 -3.99 18.29
C GLN A 182 -9.44 -3.38 19.69
N ASN A 183 -8.83 -4.13 20.60
CA ASN A 183 -8.56 -3.73 21.98
C ASN A 183 -7.14 -3.18 22.18
N MET A 184 -6.50 -2.63 21.13
CA MET A 184 -5.14 -2.12 21.24
C MET A 184 -5.04 -0.89 22.14
N GLU A 185 -4.26 -1.00 23.21
CA GLU A 185 -3.90 0.12 24.08
C GLU A 185 -2.86 1.04 23.42
N PRO A 186 -2.83 2.35 23.76
CA PRO A 186 -1.88 3.33 23.21
C PRO A 186 -0.47 3.20 23.82
N THR A 187 0.15 2.03 23.65
CA THR A 187 1.55 1.77 24.01
C THR A 187 2.50 2.37 22.97
N LYS A 188 3.77 2.55 23.35
CA LYS A 188 4.80 3.08 22.44
C LYS A 188 4.97 2.20 21.20
N GLU A 189 4.92 0.89 21.38
CA GLU A 189 5.06 -0.13 20.34
C GLU A 189 3.89 -0.08 19.36
N ASN A 190 2.65 0.03 19.88
CA ASN A 190 1.44 0.12 19.07
C ASN A 190 1.41 1.42 18.24
N LEU A 191 1.77 2.55 18.85
CA LEU A 191 1.87 3.83 18.14
C LEU A 191 2.97 3.80 17.07
N ARG A 192 4.10 3.14 17.36
CA ARG A 192 5.18 2.93 16.38
C ARG A 192 4.71 2.10 15.18
N PHE A 193 3.96 1.02 15.41
CA PHE A 193 3.34 0.23 14.35
C PHE A 193 2.40 1.07 13.47
N VAL A 194 1.47 1.80 14.08
CA VAL A 194 0.54 2.67 13.34
C VAL A 194 1.30 3.69 12.50
N SER A 195 2.35 4.30 13.06
CA SER A 195 3.20 5.26 12.36
C SER A 195 3.88 4.67 11.11
N PHE A 196 4.44 3.46 11.20
CA PHE A 196 5.03 2.78 10.04
C PHE A 196 3.98 2.35 9.01
N MET A 197 2.83 1.84 9.47
CA MET A 197 1.75 1.43 8.58
C MET A 197 1.21 2.61 7.76
N LEU A 198 1.12 3.80 8.38
CA LEU A 198 0.76 5.04 7.70
C LEU A 198 1.78 5.44 6.61
N ASP A 199 3.09 5.36 6.90
CA ASP A 199 4.13 5.64 5.91
C ASP A 199 4.07 4.66 4.74
N ASP A 200 3.93 3.37 5.03
CA ASP A 200 3.83 2.33 4.01
C ASP A 200 2.59 2.54 3.14
N PHE A 201 1.47 2.92 3.74
CA PHE A 201 0.24 3.19 3.00
C PHE A 201 0.45 4.28 1.94
N GLN A 202 1.07 5.40 2.32
CA GLN A 202 1.39 6.50 1.40
C GLN A 202 2.41 6.07 0.34
N GLU A 203 3.48 5.38 0.74
CA GLU A 203 4.53 4.93 -0.18
C GLU A 203 3.98 3.94 -1.21
N ARG A 204 3.15 2.97 -0.78
CA ARG A 204 2.56 1.96 -1.66
C ARG A 204 1.51 2.53 -2.59
N LEU A 205 0.71 3.50 -2.15
CA LEU A 205 -0.20 4.20 -3.07
C LEU A 205 0.58 4.91 -4.17
N ASN A 206 1.64 5.65 -3.81
CA ASN A 206 2.49 6.34 -4.78
C ASN A 206 3.20 5.37 -5.72
N ALA A 207 3.77 4.28 -5.20
CA ALA A 207 4.43 3.25 -6.01
C ALA A 207 3.44 2.59 -7.00
N GLY A 208 2.22 2.29 -6.56
CA GLY A 208 1.16 1.75 -7.40
C GLY A 208 0.78 2.70 -8.54
N LEU A 209 0.52 3.97 -8.23
CA LEU A 209 0.15 4.98 -9.23
C LEU A 209 1.28 5.24 -10.24
N SER A 210 2.53 5.31 -9.78
CA SER A 210 3.70 5.43 -10.66
C SER A 210 3.83 4.22 -11.59
N ALA A 211 3.62 3.00 -11.07
CA ALA A 211 3.62 1.79 -11.89
C ALA A 211 2.51 1.80 -12.96
N ILE A 212 1.30 2.28 -12.65
CA ILE A 212 0.22 2.45 -13.63
C ILE A 212 0.58 3.50 -14.69
N ALA A 213 1.18 4.62 -14.27
CA ALA A 213 1.63 5.65 -15.20
C ALA A 213 2.69 5.10 -16.17
N ASP A 214 3.62 4.29 -15.67
CA ASP A 214 4.62 3.60 -16.50
C ASP A 214 4.00 2.57 -17.44
N ILE A 215 3.05 1.76 -16.96
CA ILE A 215 2.33 0.81 -17.81
C ILE A 215 1.65 1.53 -18.96
N LYS A 216 0.96 2.66 -18.70
CA LYS A 216 0.32 3.47 -19.72
C LYS A 216 1.33 3.93 -20.77
N ARG A 217 2.37 4.65 -20.33
CA ARG A 217 3.40 5.23 -21.20
C ARG A 217 4.13 4.17 -22.02
N LEU A 218 4.54 3.08 -21.39
CA LEU A 218 5.29 2.02 -22.06
C LEU A 218 4.41 1.21 -23.03
N SER A 219 3.10 1.08 -22.76
CA SER A 219 2.17 0.45 -23.71
C SER A 219 1.98 1.30 -24.95
N GLU A 220 1.81 2.62 -24.78
CA GLU A 220 1.72 3.57 -25.90
C GLU A 220 3.04 3.64 -26.70
N GLU A 221 4.20 3.57 -26.02
CA GLU A 221 5.51 3.49 -26.67
C GLU A 221 5.65 2.19 -27.47
N LEU A 222 5.15 1.07 -26.94
CA LEU A 222 5.22 -0.23 -27.60
C LEU A 222 4.43 -0.26 -28.91
N ASP A 223 3.22 0.33 -28.92
CA ASP A 223 2.35 0.42 -30.09
C ASP A 223 3.01 1.22 -31.22
N ASN A 224 3.78 2.26 -30.88
CA ASN A 224 4.45 3.15 -31.83
C ASN A 224 5.88 2.72 -32.19
N CYS A 225 6.48 1.80 -31.43
CA CYS A 225 7.86 1.39 -31.64
C CYS A 225 8.00 0.47 -32.86
N LYS A 226 8.91 0.79 -33.79
CA LYS A 226 9.24 -0.08 -34.94
C LYS A 226 10.50 -0.93 -34.73
N ASN A 227 11.35 -0.55 -33.77
CA ASN A 227 12.64 -1.21 -33.54
C ASN A 227 12.49 -2.43 -32.61
N PHE A 228 12.84 -3.62 -33.09
CA PHE A 228 12.73 -4.88 -32.35
C PHE A 228 13.55 -4.91 -31.04
N LYS A 229 14.78 -4.35 -31.03
CA LYS A 229 15.60 -4.31 -29.81
C LYS A 229 14.93 -3.46 -28.73
N ARG A 230 14.40 -2.30 -29.12
CA ARG A 230 13.68 -1.39 -28.22
C ARG A 230 12.37 -2.00 -27.74
N LYS A 231 11.62 -2.70 -28.60
CA LYS A 231 10.44 -3.46 -28.18
C LYS A 231 10.79 -4.44 -27.07
N LYS A 232 11.87 -5.21 -27.19
CA LYS A 232 12.28 -6.19 -26.16
C LYS A 232 12.60 -5.51 -24.82
N GLU A 233 13.23 -4.34 -24.83
CA GLU A 233 13.46 -3.56 -23.61
C GLU A 233 12.17 -3.06 -22.97
N ILE A 234 11.26 -2.49 -23.78
CA ILE A 234 9.95 -2.01 -23.32
C ILE A 234 9.16 -3.14 -22.67
N HIS A 235 9.16 -4.35 -23.23
CA HIS A 235 8.52 -5.52 -22.62
C HIS A 235 9.10 -5.85 -21.24
N LYS A 236 10.42 -5.78 -21.07
CA LYS A 236 11.06 -6.02 -19.77
C LYS A 236 10.66 -4.97 -18.74
N LEU A 237 10.59 -3.70 -19.13
CA LEU A 237 10.16 -2.60 -18.28
C LEU A 237 8.67 -2.71 -17.92
N LEU A 238 7.81 -3.03 -18.90
CA LEU A 238 6.40 -3.31 -18.69
C LEU A 238 6.20 -4.44 -17.69
N LYS A 239 6.94 -5.54 -17.84
CA LYS A 239 6.87 -6.67 -16.90
C LYS A 239 7.20 -6.24 -15.47
N ARG A 240 8.23 -5.41 -15.28
CA ARG A 240 8.58 -4.86 -13.96
C ARG A 240 7.46 -3.98 -13.40
N ALA A 241 6.92 -3.06 -14.19
CA ALA A 241 5.85 -2.16 -13.75
C ALA A 241 4.57 -2.95 -13.41
N LYS A 242 4.19 -3.94 -14.23
CA LYS A 242 3.04 -4.83 -13.99
C LYS A 242 3.19 -5.62 -12.68
N ARG A 243 4.38 -6.18 -12.43
CA ARG A 243 4.70 -6.91 -11.19
C ARG A 243 4.69 -6.02 -9.95
N GLN A 244 4.94 -4.72 -10.11
CA GLN A 244 4.88 -3.75 -9.00
C GLN A 244 3.46 -3.26 -8.71
N ALA A 245 2.65 -3.02 -9.75
CA ALA A 245 1.34 -2.38 -9.61
C ALA A 245 0.39 -3.14 -8.67
N ARG A 246 0.11 -4.42 -8.98
CA ARG A 246 -0.90 -5.20 -8.26
C ARG A 246 -0.61 -5.38 -6.76
N PRO A 247 0.58 -5.84 -6.33
CA PRO A 247 0.89 -5.95 -4.90
C PRO A 247 0.83 -4.59 -4.18
N SER A 248 1.11 -3.48 -4.88
CA SER A 248 0.99 -2.14 -4.30
C SER A 248 -0.44 -1.82 -3.93
N PHE A 249 -1.39 -2.07 -4.83
CA PHE A 249 -2.80 -1.78 -4.57
C PHE A 249 -3.47 -2.78 -3.63
N GLU A 250 -3.07 -4.06 -3.67
CA GLU A 250 -3.49 -5.05 -2.66
C GLU A 250 -3.04 -4.61 -1.25
N PHE A 251 -1.81 -4.10 -1.12
CA PHE A 251 -1.33 -3.51 0.13
C PHE A 251 -2.16 -2.30 0.55
N VAL A 252 -2.37 -1.32 -0.34
CA VAL A 252 -3.19 -0.12 -0.08
C VAL A 252 -4.58 -0.50 0.42
N MET A 253 -5.19 -1.52 -0.18
CA MET A 253 -6.51 -2.02 0.20
C MET A 253 -6.53 -2.67 1.58
N SER A 254 -5.48 -3.43 1.92
CA SER A 254 -5.31 -3.98 3.27
C SER A 254 -5.08 -2.90 4.32
N SER A 255 -4.21 -1.92 4.04
CA SER A 255 -3.94 -0.78 4.92
C SER A 255 -5.19 0.06 5.16
N TYR A 256 -6.03 0.21 4.14
CA TYR A 256 -7.31 0.87 4.31
C TYR A 256 -8.20 0.16 5.34
N ARG A 257 -8.32 -1.18 5.26
CA ARG A 257 -9.13 -1.96 6.21
C ARG A 257 -8.59 -1.82 7.62
N ILE A 258 -7.28 -1.92 7.78
CA ILE A 258 -6.57 -1.68 9.05
C ILE A 258 -6.86 -0.27 9.58
N LEU A 259 -6.72 0.77 8.75
CA LEU A 259 -6.98 2.16 9.14
C LEU A 259 -8.44 2.39 9.53
N PHE A 260 -9.37 1.79 8.81
CA PHE A 260 -10.79 1.88 9.12
C PHE A 260 -11.08 1.26 10.49
N THR A 261 -10.60 0.03 10.74
CA THR A 261 -10.72 -0.64 12.04
C THR A 261 -10.06 0.18 13.16
N LEU A 262 -8.87 0.75 12.92
CA LEU A 262 -8.22 1.63 13.90
C LEU A 262 -9.02 2.90 14.19
N ALA A 263 -9.68 3.48 13.19
CA ALA A 263 -10.49 4.68 13.35
C ALA A 263 -11.85 4.41 14.03
N ASP A 264 -12.44 3.24 13.78
CA ASP A 264 -13.77 2.86 14.27
C ASP A 264 -13.72 2.27 15.69
N GLU A 265 -12.74 1.41 15.95
CA GLU A 265 -12.72 0.56 17.16
C GLU A 265 -11.67 0.99 18.19
N THR A 266 -10.71 1.86 17.82
CA THR A 266 -9.60 2.26 18.72
C THR A 266 -9.47 3.78 18.88
N ASN A 267 -8.77 4.21 19.93
CA ASN A 267 -8.42 5.62 20.14
C ASN A 267 -6.98 5.97 19.72
N LEU A 268 -6.28 5.05 19.03
CA LEU A 268 -4.86 5.21 18.67
C LEU A 268 -4.62 6.39 17.73
N LEU A 269 -5.51 6.60 16.75
CA LEU A 269 -5.38 7.68 15.76
C LEU A 269 -5.62 9.07 16.37
N LEU A 270 -6.30 9.17 17.51
CA LEU A 270 -6.59 10.45 18.19
C LEU A 270 -5.45 10.93 19.10
N ARG A 271 -4.45 10.07 19.34
CA ARG A 271 -3.23 10.42 20.08
C ARG A 271 -2.49 11.51 19.32
N SER A 272 -2.10 12.58 20.01
CA SER A 272 -1.43 13.76 19.43
C SER A 272 -0.23 13.42 18.53
N GLU A 273 0.50 12.38 18.92
CA GLU A 273 1.72 11.86 18.29
C GLU A 273 1.43 11.26 16.90
N ILE A 274 0.22 10.71 16.70
CA ILE A 274 -0.19 10.04 15.47
C ILE A 274 -1.16 10.90 14.67
N LEU A 275 -2.08 11.61 15.34
CA LEU A 275 -3.17 12.36 14.72
C LEU A 275 -2.68 13.29 13.61
N LYS A 276 -1.67 14.13 13.87
CA LYS A 276 -1.15 15.07 12.86
C LYS A 276 -0.61 14.34 11.63
N LYS A 277 0.15 13.27 11.83
CA LYS A 277 0.73 12.45 10.76
C LYS A 277 -0.36 11.74 9.96
N PHE A 278 -1.31 11.12 10.68
CA PHE A 278 -2.45 10.44 10.08
C PHE A 278 -3.26 11.39 9.18
N ILE A 279 -3.60 12.58 9.67
CA ILE A 279 -4.31 13.59 8.89
C ILE A 279 -3.52 14.01 7.66
N SER A 280 -2.23 14.33 7.83
CA SER A 280 -1.38 14.75 6.72
C SER A 280 -1.33 13.70 5.60
N ILE A 281 -1.22 12.43 5.98
CA ILE A 281 -1.24 11.31 5.03
C ILE A 281 -2.62 11.14 4.39
N LEU A 282 -3.71 11.29 5.16
CA LEU A 282 -5.07 11.18 4.64
C LEU A 282 -5.37 12.29 3.61
N ASN A 283 -5.04 13.54 3.92
CA ASN A 283 -5.18 14.70 3.03
C ASN A 283 -4.30 14.56 1.78
N CYS A 284 -3.03 14.14 1.95
CA CYS A 284 -2.12 13.90 0.84
C CYS A 284 -2.65 12.82 -0.12
N ASN A 285 -3.18 11.73 0.42
CA ASN A 285 -3.76 10.64 -0.36
C ASN A 285 -5.06 11.08 -1.06
N LEU A 286 -5.92 11.86 -0.40
CA LEU A 286 -7.10 12.45 -1.04
C LEU A 286 -6.71 13.33 -2.23
N LYS A 287 -5.75 14.25 -2.05
CA LYS A 287 -5.22 15.08 -3.13
C LYS A 287 -4.67 14.23 -4.27
N THR A 288 -3.94 13.16 -3.95
CA THR A 288 -3.35 12.26 -4.95
C THR A 288 -4.40 11.54 -5.78
N ILE A 289 -5.46 11.03 -5.16
CA ILE A 289 -6.53 10.27 -5.83
C ILE A 289 -7.46 11.18 -6.65
N VAL A 290 -7.74 12.38 -6.15
CA VAL A 290 -8.66 13.34 -6.80
C VAL A 290 -7.94 14.24 -7.81
N GLY A 291 -6.62 14.36 -7.67
CA GLY A 291 -5.76 15.19 -8.51
C GLY A 291 -5.37 14.56 -9.85
N PRO A 292 -4.62 15.31 -10.67
CA PRO A 292 -4.21 14.91 -12.03
C PRO A 292 -3.41 13.60 -12.04
N LYS A 293 -2.65 13.34 -10.96
CA LYS A 293 -1.81 12.14 -10.81
C LYS A 293 -2.60 10.84 -10.93
N CYS A 294 -3.86 10.82 -10.50
CA CYS A 294 -4.75 9.67 -10.65
C CYS A 294 -5.76 9.87 -11.79
N SER A 295 -6.35 11.06 -11.94
CA SER A 295 -7.41 11.30 -12.92
C SER A 295 -6.96 11.12 -14.38
N ASN A 296 -5.67 11.31 -14.66
CA ASN A 296 -5.12 11.17 -16.01
C ASN A 296 -4.73 9.72 -16.37
N LEU A 297 -4.83 8.80 -15.41
CA LEU A 297 -4.47 7.39 -15.56
C LEU A 297 -5.61 6.55 -16.13
N ALA A 298 -6.02 6.86 -17.35
CA ALA A 298 -6.87 5.97 -18.14
C ALA A 298 -6.01 4.87 -18.78
N ILE A 299 -6.20 3.62 -18.35
CA ILE A 299 -5.50 2.43 -18.87
C ILE A 299 -6.49 1.33 -19.29
N LYS A 300 -6.07 0.46 -20.21
CA LYS A 300 -6.83 -0.73 -20.59
C LYS A 300 -6.76 -1.77 -19.47
N SER A 301 -7.90 -2.37 -19.13
CA SER A 301 -8.03 -3.42 -18.11
C SER A 301 -7.38 -3.09 -16.75
N PRO A 302 -7.79 -2.00 -16.08
CA PRO A 302 -7.25 -1.62 -14.77
C PRO A 302 -7.41 -2.71 -13.70
N GLU A 303 -8.43 -3.56 -13.82
CA GLU A 303 -8.71 -4.69 -12.93
C GLU A 303 -7.56 -5.70 -12.86
N LYS A 304 -6.81 -5.90 -13.96
CA LYS A 304 -5.66 -6.81 -14.00
C LYS A 304 -4.55 -6.39 -13.05
N TYR A 305 -4.49 -5.09 -12.73
CA TYR A 305 -3.48 -4.48 -11.88
C TYR A 305 -4.00 -4.14 -10.49
N GLY A 306 -5.24 -4.51 -10.14
CA GLY A 306 -5.86 -4.12 -8.88
C GLY A 306 -6.12 -2.61 -8.74
N PHE A 307 -6.16 -1.87 -9.86
CA PHE A 307 -6.34 -0.41 -9.84
C PHE A 307 -7.82 -0.04 -9.88
N PHE A 308 -8.39 0.28 -8.71
CA PHE A 308 -9.80 0.64 -8.56
C PHE A 308 -9.96 2.06 -7.98
N PRO A 309 -9.73 3.12 -8.77
CA PRO A 309 -9.67 4.50 -8.27
C PRO A 309 -10.96 4.97 -7.60
N LYS A 310 -12.13 4.54 -8.10
CA LYS A 310 -13.43 4.83 -7.46
C LYS A 310 -13.53 4.21 -6.08
N GLU A 311 -13.08 2.96 -5.94
CA GLU A 311 -13.12 2.25 -4.68
C GLU A 311 -12.14 2.85 -3.67
N PHE A 312 -10.93 3.22 -4.11
CA PHE A 312 -9.96 3.91 -3.25
C PHE A 312 -10.52 5.24 -2.73
N LEU A 313 -11.17 6.03 -3.59
CA LEU A 313 -11.81 7.26 -3.18
C LEU A 313 -12.92 6.99 -2.15
N ALA A 314 -13.87 6.10 -2.47
CA ALA A 314 -14.96 5.75 -1.56
C ALA A 314 -14.44 5.32 -0.17
N LYS A 315 -13.37 4.52 -0.17
CA LYS A 315 -12.70 4.06 1.03
C LYS A 315 -12.11 5.23 1.83
N ILE A 316 -11.24 6.05 1.23
CA ILE A 316 -10.67 7.23 1.91
C ILE A 316 -11.75 8.15 2.49
N LEU A 317 -12.82 8.41 1.74
CA LEU A 317 -13.93 9.25 2.23
C LEU A 317 -14.64 8.62 3.44
N ARG A 318 -14.79 7.30 3.48
CA ARG A 318 -15.33 6.61 4.68
C ARG A 318 -14.44 6.77 5.89
N ILE A 319 -13.10 6.76 5.75
CA ILE A 319 -12.20 7.06 6.88
C ILE A 319 -12.45 8.48 7.40
N TYR A 320 -12.63 9.46 6.51
CA TYR A 320 -12.98 10.82 6.93
C TYR A 320 -14.24 10.87 7.78
N LEU A 321 -15.24 10.07 7.41
CA LEU A 321 -16.54 9.96 8.09
C LEU A 321 -16.52 9.09 9.36
N THR A 322 -15.47 8.29 9.59
CA THR A 322 -15.44 7.36 10.73
C THR A 322 -15.31 8.08 12.07
N MET A 323 -14.67 9.25 12.08
CA MET A 323 -14.46 10.05 13.30
C MET A 323 -15.08 11.44 13.18
N ASP A 324 -15.76 11.90 14.23
CA ASP A 324 -16.44 13.21 14.28
C ASP A 324 -16.03 14.05 15.50
N ASN A 325 -14.82 13.85 16.02
CA ASN A 325 -14.29 14.64 17.14
C ASN A 325 -13.82 16.03 16.67
N GLU A 326 -14.13 17.08 17.41
CA GLU A 326 -13.70 18.46 17.14
C GLU A 326 -12.18 18.58 16.92
N LYS A 327 -11.36 17.92 17.76
CA LYS A 327 -9.89 17.93 17.62
C LYS A 327 -9.45 17.32 16.29
N TYR A 328 -10.13 16.28 15.84
CA TYR A 328 -9.85 15.61 14.56
C TYR A 328 -10.18 16.54 13.40
N LEU A 329 -11.38 17.15 13.40
CA LEU A 329 -11.80 18.10 12.38
C LEU A 329 -10.89 19.35 12.31
N GLN A 330 -10.53 19.93 13.46
CA GLN A 330 -9.59 21.04 13.52
C GLN A 330 -8.22 20.67 12.97
N THR A 331 -7.73 19.45 13.25
CA THR A 331 -6.44 18.99 12.72
C THR A 331 -6.50 18.81 11.19
N ILE A 332 -7.62 18.33 10.64
CA ILE A 332 -7.83 18.25 9.18
C ILE A 332 -7.66 19.61 8.52
N VAL A 333 -8.34 20.64 9.04
CA VAL A 333 -8.33 21.99 8.48
C VAL A 333 -6.98 22.68 8.67
N SER A 334 -6.30 22.38 9.79
CA SER A 334 -5.02 22.98 10.15
C SER A 334 -3.82 22.42 9.37
N ASP A 335 -4.00 21.36 8.59
CA ASP A 335 -2.96 20.76 7.74
C ASP A 335 -2.79 21.56 6.44
N LEU A 336 -2.20 22.74 6.56
CA LEU A 336 -2.06 23.74 5.48
C LEU A 336 -1.32 23.22 4.24
N SER A 337 -0.50 22.17 4.37
CA SER A 337 0.22 21.58 3.24
C SER A 337 -0.71 20.81 2.29
N TYR A 338 -1.75 20.13 2.78
CA TYR A 338 -2.56 19.26 1.91
C TYR A 338 -4.07 19.55 1.96
N PHE A 339 -4.55 20.22 3.01
CA PHE A 339 -5.95 20.57 3.13
C PHE A 339 -6.35 21.61 2.10
N ASN A 340 -7.33 21.27 1.25
CA ASN A 340 -7.99 22.22 0.37
C ASN A 340 -9.48 21.85 0.27
N ILE A 341 -10.35 22.73 0.75
CA ILE A 341 -11.80 22.50 0.77
C ILE A 341 -12.40 22.27 -0.63
N GLN A 342 -11.77 22.81 -1.68
CA GLN A 342 -12.20 22.57 -3.06
C GLN A 342 -12.02 21.11 -3.49
N LEU A 343 -11.04 20.40 -2.92
CA LEU A 343 -10.88 18.96 -3.16
C LEU A 343 -12.07 18.18 -2.58
N PHE A 344 -12.53 18.56 -1.39
CA PHE A 344 -13.71 17.97 -0.77
C PHE A 344 -15.00 18.29 -1.56
N LYS A 345 -15.15 19.51 -2.07
CA LYS A 345 -16.24 19.87 -3.00
C LYS A 345 -16.18 19.10 -4.30
N LYS A 346 -14.99 18.90 -4.85
CA LYS A 346 -14.79 18.04 -6.03
C LYS A 346 -15.17 16.60 -5.72
N CYS A 347 -14.90 16.10 -4.51
CA CYS A 347 -15.37 14.78 -4.08
C CYS A 347 -16.89 14.70 -4.06
N LEU A 348 -17.61 15.73 -3.58
CA LEU A 348 -19.07 15.78 -3.67
C LEU A 348 -19.57 15.65 -5.10
N TYR A 349 -18.99 16.42 -6.03
CA TYR A 349 -19.31 16.28 -7.45
C TYR A 349 -19.02 14.88 -7.99
N LEU A 350 -17.90 14.26 -7.59
CA LEU A 350 -17.55 12.91 -8.04
C LEU A 350 -18.50 11.86 -7.47
N ILE A 351 -18.92 12.00 -6.21
CA ILE A 351 -19.92 11.12 -5.57
C ILE A 351 -21.19 11.12 -6.42
N ASP A 352 -21.73 12.30 -6.72
CA ASP A 352 -22.98 12.45 -7.48
C ASP A 352 -22.83 12.01 -8.95
N SER A 353 -21.73 12.39 -9.62
CA SER A 353 -21.55 12.16 -11.05
C SER A 353 -21.00 10.78 -11.43
N LYS A 354 -20.22 10.14 -10.55
CA LYS A 354 -19.52 8.86 -10.82
C LYS A 354 -20.00 7.70 -9.97
N GLY A 355 -20.91 7.93 -9.01
CA GLY A 355 -21.46 6.92 -8.11
C GLY A 355 -20.36 6.32 -7.24
N ILE A 356 -19.70 7.16 -6.44
CA ILE A 356 -18.60 6.73 -5.56
C ILE A 356 -19.15 5.94 -4.36
N PHE A 357 -20.25 6.41 -3.79
CA PHE A 357 -21.00 5.67 -2.77
C PHE A 357 -22.14 4.89 -3.39
N ASN A 358 -22.45 3.76 -2.77
CA ASN A 358 -23.57 2.90 -3.18
C ASN A 358 -24.89 3.32 -2.50
N LYS A 359 -24.82 4.08 -1.41
CA LYS A 359 -25.95 4.50 -0.58
C LYS A 359 -26.09 6.01 -0.58
N ASN A 360 -27.34 6.51 -0.63
CA ASN A 360 -27.62 7.94 -0.58
C ASN A 360 -27.29 8.56 0.78
N GLU A 361 -27.38 7.80 1.87
CA GLU A 361 -27.07 8.26 3.23
C GLU A 361 -25.60 8.70 3.36
N GLU A 362 -24.64 7.89 2.88
CA GLU A 362 -23.21 8.22 2.91
C GLU A 362 -22.90 9.53 2.16
N SER A 363 -23.64 9.81 1.09
CA SER A 363 -23.50 11.05 0.32
C SER A 363 -23.98 12.27 1.10
N GLU A 364 -25.08 12.15 1.85
CA GLU A 364 -25.58 13.22 2.71
C GLU A 364 -24.67 13.43 3.93
N ASP A 365 -24.18 12.35 4.55
CA ASP A 365 -23.21 12.43 5.64
C ASP A 365 -21.94 13.16 5.20
N PHE A 366 -21.45 12.88 3.99
CA PHE A 366 -20.30 13.58 3.41
C PHE A 366 -20.60 15.05 3.13
N LYS A 367 -21.80 15.41 2.66
CA LYS A 367 -22.20 16.83 2.52
C LYS A 367 -22.16 17.56 3.87
N LEU A 368 -22.71 16.94 4.92
CA LEU A 368 -22.69 17.50 6.27
C LEU A 368 -21.25 17.65 6.79
N PHE A 369 -20.41 16.65 6.55
CA PHE A 369 -18.99 16.68 6.90
C PHE A 369 -18.25 17.84 6.23
N VAL A 370 -18.42 18.04 4.92
CA VAL A 370 -17.81 19.16 4.20
C VAL A 370 -18.28 20.51 4.75
N ASN A 371 -19.57 20.66 5.07
CA ASN A 371 -20.08 21.89 5.69
C ASN A 371 -19.47 22.16 7.07
N LYS A 372 -19.21 21.11 7.87
CA LYS A 372 -18.49 21.25 9.15
C LYS A 372 -17.06 21.74 8.93
N LEU A 373 -16.33 21.14 7.98
CA LEU A 373 -14.97 21.56 7.65
C LEU A 373 -14.91 23.00 7.15
N GLU A 374 -15.87 23.42 6.30
CA GLU A 374 -15.98 24.82 5.85
C GLU A 374 -16.20 25.79 7.00
N LYS A 375 -17.06 25.42 7.95
CA LYS A 375 -17.32 26.25 9.12
C LYS A 375 -16.07 26.39 9.97
N ILE A 376 -15.39 25.27 10.27
CA ILE A 376 -14.14 25.27 11.04
C ILE A 376 -13.06 26.09 10.30
N GLN A 377 -12.98 25.98 8.97
CA GLN A 377 -12.07 26.79 8.18
C GLN A 377 -12.34 28.28 8.36
N LYS A 378 -13.60 28.72 8.27
CA LYS A 378 -13.97 30.13 8.49
C LYS A 378 -13.72 30.61 9.93
N ASP A 379 -13.94 29.73 10.90
CA ASP A 379 -13.79 30.05 12.33
C ASP A 379 -12.31 30.05 12.78
N THR A 380 -11.44 29.31 12.09
CA THR A 380 -10.02 29.09 12.46
C THR A 380 -9.05 29.89 11.59
N ILE A 381 -9.39 30.07 10.31
CA ILE A 381 -8.59 30.78 9.32
C ILE A 381 -9.28 32.11 9.11
N GLU A 382 -8.76 33.18 9.72
CA GLU A 382 -9.12 34.55 9.31
C GLU A 382 -8.90 34.66 7.79
N ASP A 383 -9.75 35.39 7.05
CA ASP A 383 -9.68 35.52 5.57
C ASP A 383 -8.25 35.89 5.07
N ASP A 384 -7.43 36.45 5.95
CA ASP A 384 -6.02 36.78 5.77
C ASP A 384 -5.05 35.57 5.83
N ASP A 385 -5.48 34.30 5.79
CA ASP A 385 -4.60 33.11 5.67
C ASP A 385 -4.90 32.21 4.45
N ILE A 386 -5.97 32.48 3.69
CA ILE A 386 -6.31 31.73 2.46
C ILE A 386 -5.43 32.18 1.30
N VAL A 387 -4.39 31.39 1.01
CA VAL A 387 -3.48 31.62 -0.12
C VAL A 387 -4.21 31.28 -1.44
N PRO A 388 -4.28 32.20 -2.42
CA PRO A 388 -4.83 31.91 -3.74
C PRO A 388 -4.18 30.67 -4.38
N ASP A 389 -4.99 29.81 -5.01
CA ASP A 389 -4.52 28.57 -5.66
C ASP A 389 -3.41 28.84 -6.69
N GLU A 390 -3.36 30.03 -7.31
CA GLU A 390 -2.31 30.43 -8.25
C GLU A 390 -0.92 30.60 -7.61
N PHE A 391 -0.84 30.69 -6.27
CA PHE A 391 0.42 30.83 -5.53
C PHE A 391 0.94 29.50 -4.98
N ILE A 392 0.19 28.41 -5.15
CA ILE A 392 0.50 27.10 -4.59
C ILE A 392 1.20 26.22 -5.63
N ASP A 393 2.30 25.59 -5.25
CA ASP A 393 3.00 24.62 -6.09
C ASP A 393 2.10 23.37 -6.31
N PRO A 394 1.85 22.96 -7.56
CA PRO A 394 0.96 21.84 -7.86
C PRO A 394 1.50 20.45 -7.45
N ILE A 395 2.80 20.33 -7.19
CA ILE A 395 3.51 19.10 -6.79
C ILE A 395 3.69 19.06 -5.27
N THR A 396 4.35 20.07 -4.69
CA THR A 396 4.65 20.10 -3.24
C THR A 396 3.47 20.56 -2.42
N CYS A 397 2.51 21.26 -3.04
CA CYS A 397 1.34 21.83 -2.38
C CYS A 397 1.67 22.97 -1.41
N ASP A 398 2.92 23.44 -1.40
CA ASP A 398 3.37 24.56 -0.58
C ASP A 398 3.30 25.88 -1.37
N VAL A 399 3.37 27.01 -0.66
CA VAL A 399 3.41 28.33 -1.30
C VAL A 399 4.73 28.49 -2.07
N MET A 400 4.66 28.87 -3.34
CA MET A 400 5.85 29.08 -4.16
C MET A 400 6.63 30.31 -3.68
N GLU A 401 7.92 30.15 -3.40
CA GLU A 401 8.82 31.26 -3.08
C GLU A 401 9.48 31.80 -4.36
N ASP A 402 9.78 30.91 -5.31
CA ASP A 402 10.38 31.27 -6.60
C ASP A 402 9.70 30.53 -7.75
N PRO A 403 8.54 31.03 -8.23
CA PRO A 403 7.76 30.36 -9.26
C PRO A 403 8.48 30.31 -10.61
N VAL A 404 8.57 29.11 -11.18
CA VAL A 404 9.14 28.80 -12.50
C VAL A 404 8.12 28.07 -13.37
N LEU A 405 7.99 28.52 -14.62
CA LEU A 405 7.15 27.91 -15.64
C LEU A 405 7.94 26.79 -16.34
N LEU A 406 7.38 25.57 -16.31
CA LEU A 406 7.83 24.48 -17.16
C LEU A 406 7.35 24.74 -18.60
N LYS A 407 8.27 24.98 -19.54
CA LYS A 407 7.91 25.23 -20.96
C LYS A 407 7.25 24.03 -21.63
N THR A 408 7.53 22.84 -21.11
CA THR A 408 7.02 21.53 -21.55
C THR A 408 5.52 21.41 -21.26
N SER A 409 5.13 21.46 -19.99
CA SER A 409 3.73 21.28 -19.56
C SER A 409 2.94 22.59 -19.44
N LYS A 410 3.62 23.74 -19.52
CA LYS A 410 3.07 25.09 -19.23
C LYS A 410 2.50 25.21 -17.82
N VAL A 411 3.01 24.40 -16.88
CA VAL A 411 2.65 24.43 -15.46
C VAL A 411 3.70 25.21 -14.69
N ILE A 412 3.25 26.02 -13.73
CA ILE A 412 4.13 26.78 -12.83
C ILE A 412 4.37 25.95 -11.58
N ILE A 413 5.63 25.80 -11.18
CA ILE A 413 6.08 25.11 -9.96
C ILE A 413 7.12 25.98 -9.24
N ASP A 414 7.48 25.65 -8.01
CA ASP A 414 8.57 26.29 -7.29
C ASP A 414 9.95 25.84 -7.82
N ARG A 415 10.95 26.71 -7.76
CA ARG A 415 12.31 26.37 -8.17
C ARG A 415 12.90 25.21 -7.38
N THR A 416 12.66 25.11 -6.07
CA THR A 416 13.17 24.00 -5.26
C THR A 416 12.55 22.67 -5.70
N THR A 417 11.27 22.69 -6.10
CA THR A 417 10.58 21.57 -6.71
C THR A 417 11.22 21.17 -8.04
N PHE A 418 11.54 22.13 -8.90
CA PHE A 418 12.27 21.87 -10.15
C PHE A 418 13.66 21.26 -9.90
N ASP A 419 14.43 21.81 -8.97
CA ASP A 419 15.78 21.32 -8.65
C ASP A 419 15.72 19.87 -8.14
N SER A 420 14.73 19.53 -7.32
CA SER A 420 14.47 18.15 -6.88
C SER A 420 14.13 17.22 -8.04
N LEU A 421 13.34 17.68 -9.03
CA LEU A 421 13.08 16.94 -10.27
C LEU A 421 14.35 16.75 -11.13
N MET A 422 15.23 17.74 -11.14
CA MET A 422 16.50 17.71 -11.89
C MET A 422 17.56 16.78 -11.26
N LEU A 423 17.50 16.62 -9.93
CA LEU A 423 18.31 15.67 -9.16
C LEU A 423 17.80 14.23 -9.25
N SER A 424 16.53 14.05 -9.64
CA SER A 424 15.90 12.73 -9.85
C SER A 424 15.88 12.35 -11.33
N ASP A 425 14.74 11.97 -11.88
CA ASP A 425 14.64 11.39 -13.22
C ASP A 425 14.71 12.43 -14.36
N ARG A 426 14.72 13.74 -14.04
CA ARG A 426 14.68 14.86 -15.00
C ARG A 426 13.49 14.76 -15.96
N ILE A 427 12.33 14.41 -15.41
CA ILE A 427 11.10 14.23 -16.17
C ILE A 427 10.04 15.18 -15.62
N ASP A 428 9.36 15.90 -16.51
CA ASP A 428 8.22 16.73 -16.16
C ASP A 428 7.08 15.86 -15.60
N PRO A 429 6.60 16.09 -14.38
CA PRO A 429 5.59 15.22 -13.76
C PRO A 429 4.21 15.33 -14.39
N PHE A 430 3.94 16.35 -15.22
CA PHE A 430 2.64 16.62 -15.84
C PHE A 430 2.54 16.07 -17.25
N ASN A 431 3.62 16.15 -18.05
CA ASN A 431 3.63 15.68 -19.43
C ASN A 431 4.72 14.64 -19.75
N ARG A 432 5.61 14.37 -18.80
CA ARG A 432 6.68 13.37 -18.86
C ARG A 432 7.74 13.59 -19.93
N GLU A 433 7.88 14.82 -20.41
CA GLU A 433 9.00 15.23 -21.26
C GLU A 433 10.29 15.40 -20.44
N ILE A 434 11.45 15.18 -21.07
CA ILE A 434 12.75 15.37 -20.41
C ILE A 434 12.92 16.85 -20.08
N LEU A 435 13.20 17.15 -18.82
CA LEU A 435 13.51 18.47 -18.31
C LEU A 435 15.02 18.75 -18.41
N ASP A 436 15.33 19.99 -18.72
CA ASP A 436 16.67 20.57 -18.66
C ASP A 436 16.56 22.04 -18.24
N ASP A 437 17.68 22.66 -17.88
CA ASP A 437 17.70 24.05 -17.41
C ASP A 437 17.23 25.06 -18.48
N SER A 438 17.19 24.68 -19.77
CA SER A 438 16.72 25.53 -20.86
C SER A 438 15.18 25.54 -20.97
N LYS A 439 14.53 24.54 -20.39
CA LYS A 439 13.07 24.30 -20.44
C LYS A 439 12.30 24.94 -19.28
N ILE A 440 12.94 25.79 -18.49
CA ILE A 440 12.27 26.62 -17.49
C ILE A 440 12.31 28.10 -17.86
N GLU A 441 11.33 28.84 -17.34
CA GLU A 441 11.28 30.30 -17.42
C GLU A 441 10.83 30.85 -16.07
N ALA A 442 11.54 31.86 -15.54
CA ALA A 442 11.16 32.46 -14.27
C ALA A 442 9.88 33.29 -14.44
N VAL A 443 8.89 33.07 -13.57
CA VAL A 443 7.62 33.81 -13.60
C VAL A 443 7.70 34.99 -12.64
N THR A 444 8.48 36.00 -13.02
CA THR A 444 8.76 37.18 -12.18
C THR A 444 7.49 37.95 -11.79
N GLU A 445 6.49 38.01 -12.67
CA GLU A 445 5.21 38.65 -12.39
C GLU A 445 4.44 37.95 -11.26
N LEU A 446 4.42 36.61 -11.26
CA LEU A 446 3.75 35.83 -10.21
C LEU A 446 4.51 35.95 -8.89
N LYS A 447 5.85 35.94 -8.94
CA LYS A 447 6.69 36.18 -7.76
C LYS A 447 6.36 37.53 -7.11
N GLN A 448 6.29 38.60 -7.90
CA GLN A 448 5.92 39.92 -7.40
C GLN A 448 4.50 39.96 -6.82
N LYS A 449 3.54 39.22 -7.40
CA LYS A 449 2.19 39.09 -6.85
C LYS A 449 2.20 38.38 -5.49
N ILE A 450 2.97 37.29 -5.36
CA ILE A 450 3.12 36.55 -4.10
C ILE A 450 3.77 37.44 -3.04
N GLU A 451 4.89 38.10 -3.37
CA GLU A 451 5.58 39.02 -2.45
C GLU A 451 4.69 40.18 -2.01
N LYS A 452 3.94 40.77 -2.95
CA LYS A 452 3.00 41.86 -2.65
C LYS A 452 1.85 41.37 -1.77
N TYR A 453 1.31 40.19 -2.04
CA TYR A 453 0.26 39.57 -1.24
C TYR A 453 0.69 39.38 0.22
N TRP A 454 1.92 38.91 0.46
CA TRP A 454 2.47 38.77 1.81
C TRP A 454 2.86 40.11 2.45
N ALA A 455 3.33 41.08 1.68
CA ALA A 455 3.62 42.43 2.18
C ALA A 455 2.33 43.16 2.61
N ASP A 456 1.27 43.08 1.81
CA ASP A 456 -0.04 43.66 2.11
C ASP A 456 -0.64 43.00 3.36
N LYS A 457 -0.50 41.68 3.52
CA LYS A 457 -0.88 40.96 4.76
C LYS A 457 -0.07 41.40 5.98
N LYS A 458 1.26 41.50 5.85
CA LYS A 458 2.14 41.93 6.95
C LYS A 458 1.84 43.36 7.38
N MET A 459 1.45 44.22 6.45
CA MET A 459 1.06 45.60 6.73
C MET A 459 -0.31 45.68 7.42
N LYS A 460 -1.31 44.90 6.99
CA LYS A 460 -2.60 44.78 7.70
C LYS A 460 -2.43 44.31 9.15
N ARG A 461 -1.67 43.23 9.37
CA ARG A 461 -1.37 42.68 10.71
C ARG A 461 -0.56 43.61 11.62
N ALA A 462 0.05 44.66 11.08
CA ALA A 462 0.78 45.67 11.85
C ALA A 462 -0.06 46.92 12.14
N ILE A 463 -1.20 47.07 11.46
CA ILE A 463 -2.16 48.18 11.62
C ILE A 463 -3.30 47.79 12.58
N GLU A 464 -3.66 46.50 12.61
CA GLU A 464 -4.45 45.85 13.67
C GLU A 464 -3.61 45.63 14.94
#